data_AF-A0A7S2GI24-F1
#
_entry.id   AF-A0A7S2GI24-F1
#
_cell.length_a   1.000
_cell.length_b   1.000
_cell.length_c   1.000
_cell.angle_alpha   90.00
_cell.angle_beta   90.00
_cell.angle_gamma   90.00
#
_symmetry.space_group_name_H-M   'P 1'
#
loop_
_entity.id
_entity.type
_entity.pdbx_description
1 polymer ?
#
loop_
_entity_poly.entity_id
_entity_poly.type
_entity_poly.pdbx_seq_one_letter_code
_entity_poly.pdbx_strand_id
1 'polypeptide(L)'
;EDGPATEVVLGSPPESGGGKAKDAGSAGRNSSEAGDHDGKDHKAKTRSNTTTPLPPLSSVRLYCWALMMPHGYERGLVTAQLNKRVGPFECDDFEIFSE
;
A
#
# COMPACT_ATOMS: atom_id res chain seq x y z
N GLU A 1 -24.42 30.25 20.41
CA GLU A 1 -24.01 29.57 19.17
C GLU A 1 -23.26 28.32 19.60
N ASP A 2 -23.98 27.21 19.70
CA ASP A 2 -23.44 25.89 20.05
C ASP A 2 -23.30 25.12 18.74
N GLY A 3 -22.06 24.97 18.26
CA GLY A 3 -21.75 24.12 17.10
C GLY A 3 -21.84 22.64 17.47
N PRO A 4 -22.20 21.74 16.55
CA PRO A 4 -22.31 20.31 16.85
C PRO A 4 -20.91 19.72 17.12
N ALA A 5 -20.84 18.93 18.19
CA ALA A 5 -19.65 18.18 18.58
C ALA A 5 -19.24 17.22 17.46
N THR A 6 -18.01 17.38 16.95
CA THR A 6 -17.36 16.44 16.05
C THR A 6 -17.03 15.18 16.84
N GLU A 7 -17.70 14.07 16.54
CA GLU A 7 -17.43 12.78 17.19
C GLU A 7 -16.22 12.13 16.52
N VAL A 8 -15.03 12.28 17.14
CA VAL A 8 -13.81 11.64 16.68
C VAL A 8 -13.82 10.18 17.16
N VAL A 9 -14.18 9.25 16.28
CA VAL A 9 -14.10 7.82 16.59
C VAL A 9 -12.65 7.37 16.38
N LEU A 10 -11.84 7.50 17.43
CA LEU A 10 -10.51 6.88 17.52
C LEU A 10 -10.67 5.35 17.60
N GLY A 11 -10.75 4.70 16.45
CA GLY A 11 -10.74 3.24 16.36
C GLY A 11 -9.38 2.68 16.79
N SER A 12 -9.29 2.12 18.00
CA SER A 12 -8.12 1.35 18.40
C SER A 12 -7.99 0.07 17.55
N PRO A 13 -6.79 -0.35 17.15
CA PRO A 13 -6.62 -1.53 16.32
C PRO A 13 -7.01 -2.82 17.08
N PRO A 14 -7.81 -3.73 16.50
CA PRO A 14 -7.97 -5.06 17.05
C PRO A 14 -6.67 -5.87 16.88
N GLU A 15 -6.37 -6.68 17.90
CA GLU A 15 -5.18 -7.53 17.96
C GLU A 15 -5.05 -8.46 16.75
N SER A 16 -3.81 -8.56 16.27
CA SER A 16 -3.39 -9.28 15.06
C SER A 16 -3.58 -10.80 15.21
N GLY A 17 -4.67 -11.33 14.65
CA GLY A 17 -4.91 -12.76 14.47
C GLY A 17 -4.27 -13.27 13.18
N GLY A 18 -3.13 -13.97 13.29
CA GLY A 18 -2.36 -14.48 12.15
C GLY A 18 -3.08 -15.58 11.36
N GLY A 19 -3.45 -15.28 10.11
CA GLY A 19 -3.95 -16.23 9.12
C GLY A 19 -2.88 -16.59 8.08
N LYS A 20 -2.46 -17.85 8.06
CA LYS A 20 -1.49 -18.45 7.13
C LYS A 20 -2.11 -18.61 5.72
N ALA A 21 -1.61 -17.90 4.72
CA ALA A 21 -1.92 -18.18 3.31
C ALA A 21 -0.84 -19.10 2.70
N LYS A 22 -1.29 -20.16 2.01
CA LYS A 22 -0.48 -21.22 1.40
C LYS A 22 -0.09 -20.87 -0.04
N ASP A 23 1.08 -21.36 -0.40
CA ASP A 23 1.76 -21.37 -1.70
C ASP A 23 0.98 -22.11 -2.80
N ALA A 24 1.03 -21.60 -4.04
CA ALA A 24 0.73 -22.34 -5.26
C ALA A 24 1.41 -21.72 -6.50
N GLY A 25 2.60 -22.24 -6.84
CA GLY A 25 2.86 -22.93 -8.12
C GLY A 25 2.68 -22.23 -9.48
N SER A 26 3.83 -21.85 -10.05
CA SER A 26 4.42 -22.32 -11.34
C SER A 26 3.76 -22.15 -12.72
N ALA A 27 4.63 -21.71 -13.65
CA ALA A 27 4.85 -22.14 -15.04
C ALA A 27 4.35 -21.26 -16.21
N GLY A 28 5.30 -20.85 -17.07
CA GLY A 28 5.05 -20.33 -18.42
C GLY A 28 6.33 -19.84 -19.10
N ARG A 29 6.99 -20.72 -19.87
CA ARG A 29 8.14 -20.45 -20.77
C ARG A 29 7.64 -19.97 -22.15
N ASN A 30 8.49 -19.23 -22.88
CA ASN A 30 8.86 -19.38 -24.31
C ASN A 30 9.63 -18.12 -24.76
N SER A 31 10.92 -18.20 -25.12
CA SER A 31 11.54 -18.66 -26.38
C SER A 31 11.95 -17.49 -27.29
N SER A 32 13.26 -17.30 -27.37
CA SER A 32 14.11 -17.00 -28.54
C SER A 32 13.69 -15.94 -29.55
N GLU A 33 14.51 -14.88 -29.63
CA GLU A 33 14.83 -14.25 -30.92
C GLU A 33 16.32 -13.88 -30.95
N ALA A 34 17.01 -14.41 -31.96
CA ALA A 34 18.40 -14.16 -32.25
C ALA A 34 18.50 -12.86 -33.06
N GLY A 35 19.25 -11.89 -32.55
CA GLY A 35 19.61 -10.66 -33.24
C GLY A 35 21.11 -10.46 -33.17
N ASP A 36 21.76 -10.71 -34.31
CA ASP A 36 23.16 -10.44 -34.62
C ASP A 36 23.38 -8.92 -34.68
N HIS A 37 24.28 -8.39 -33.83
CA HIS A 37 24.66 -6.98 -33.87
C HIS A 37 26.19 -6.82 -33.89
N ASP A 38 26.63 -6.38 -35.06
CA ASP A 38 27.96 -5.97 -35.49
C ASP A 38 28.56 -4.84 -34.61
N GLY A 39 29.80 -5.08 -34.19
CA GLY A 39 30.88 -4.12 -33.94
C GLY A 39 30.57 -2.68 -33.51
N LYS A 40 30.76 -2.41 -32.21
CA LYS A 40 31.46 -1.19 -31.75
C LYS A 40 31.92 -1.36 -30.31
N ASP A 41 33.25 -1.35 -30.11
CA ASP A 41 33.89 -1.31 -28.80
C ASP A 41 33.55 0.00 -28.07
N HIS A 42 32.37 0.04 -27.46
CA HIS A 42 32.03 1.05 -26.47
C HIS A 42 32.83 0.73 -25.22
N LYS A 43 33.99 1.38 -25.09
CA LYS A 43 34.79 1.47 -23.86
C LYS A 43 33.84 1.61 -22.68
N ALA A 44 33.64 0.53 -21.93
CA ALA A 44 32.67 0.44 -20.86
C ALA A 44 33.01 1.49 -19.80
N LYS A 45 32.35 2.65 -19.89
CA LYS A 45 32.37 3.65 -18.83
C LYS A 45 31.54 3.05 -17.70
N THR A 46 32.24 2.32 -16.83
CA THR A 46 31.69 1.75 -15.60
C THR A 46 31.10 2.92 -14.81
N ARG A 47 29.79 3.11 -14.93
CA ARG A 47 29.03 4.03 -14.09
C ARG A 47 29.03 3.37 -12.72
N SER A 48 29.77 3.94 -11.79
CA SER A 48 29.70 3.53 -10.40
C SER A 48 28.25 3.79 -9.96
N ASN A 49 27.46 2.73 -9.81
CA ASN A 49 26.14 2.83 -9.25
C ASN A 49 26.32 3.08 -7.76
N THR A 50 26.22 4.36 -7.36
CA THR A 50 26.12 4.75 -5.96
C THR A 50 24.77 4.24 -5.45
N THR A 51 24.76 3.03 -4.92
CA THR A 51 23.61 2.45 -4.22
C THR A 51 23.60 3.03 -2.81
N THR A 52 22.82 4.09 -2.59
CA THR A 52 22.50 4.55 -1.24
C THR A 52 21.76 3.42 -0.53
N PRO A 53 22.21 2.94 0.63
CA PRO A 53 21.48 1.93 1.38
C PRO A 53 20.10 2.51 1.75
N LEU A 54 19.05 1.88 1.23
CA LEU A 54 17.68 2.21 1.64
C LEU A 54 17.52 1.83 3.12
N PRO A 55 16.84 2.67 3.91
CA PRO A 55 16.50 2.28 5.27
C PRO A 55 15.71 0.96 5.24
N PRO A 56 15.78 0.14 6.29
CA PRO A 56 14.98 -1.07 6.40
C PRO A 56 13.51 -0.72 6.15
N LEU A 57 12.84 -1.43 5.24
CA LEU A 57 11.43 -1.17 4.91
C LEU A 57 10.53 -1.19 6.15
N SER A 58 10.95 -1.92 7.19
CA SER A 58 10.29 -2.00 8.50
C SER A 58 10.23 -0.69 9.29
N SER A 59 10.96 0.36 8.89
CA SER A 59 10.89 1.67 9.55
C SER A 59 9.94 2.66 8.88
N VAL A 60 9.34 2.30 7.74
CA VAL A 60 8.39 3.17 7.03
C VAL A 60 6.99 2.88 7.54
N ARG A 61 6.34 3.89 8.14
CA ARG A 61 4.92 3.84 8.52
C ARG A 61 4.07 4.57 7.50
N LEU A 62 2.93 4.01 7.16
CA LEU A 62 1.94 4.60 6.27
C LEU A 62 0.78 5.16 7.09
N TYR A 63 0.49 6.44 6.91
CA TYR A 63 -0.70 7.11 7.45
C TYR A 63 -1.69 7.34 6.32
N CYS A 64 -2.95 7.00 6.54
CA CYS A 64 -4.00 7.15 5.55
C CYS A 64 -5.19 7.93 6.11
N TRP A 65 -5.91 8.63 5.24
CA TRP A 65 -7.12 9.33 5.64
C TRP A 65 -8.16 9.29 4.52
N ALA A 66 -9.42 9.44 4.89
CA ALA A 66 -10.51 9.60 3.94
C ALA A 66 -11.55 10.60 4.47
N LEU A 67 -12.18 11.32 3.55
CA LEU A 67 -13.35 12.12 3.82
C LEU A 67 -14.59 11.36 3.36
N MET A 68 -15.58 11.29 4.22
CA MET A 68 -16.84 10.60 4.01
C MET A 68 -17.97 11.61 4.08
N MET A 69 -18.97 11.48 3.21
CA MET A 69 -20.22 12.21 3.33
C MET A 69 -20.89 11.89 4.68
N PRO A 70 -21.46 12.89 5.38
CA PRO A 70 -22.11 12.68 6.67
C PRO A 70 -23.33 11.74 6.59
N HIS A 71 -23.94 11.66 5.41
CA HIS A 71 -25.17 10.92 5.16
C HIS A 71 -25.07 10.09 3.88
N GLY A 72 -25.93 9.08 3.77
CA GLY A 72 -25.99 8.19 2.62
C GLY A 72 -25.24 6.88 2.82
N TYR A 73 -24.88 6.24 1.71
CA TYR A 73 -24.35 4.87 1.70
C TYR A 73 -22.89 4.78 2.19
N GLU A 74 -22.17 5.90 2.22
CA GLU A 74 -20.73 5.87 2.50
C GLU A 74 -20.40 5.38 3.90
N ARG A 75 -21.22 5.70 4.92
CA ARG A 75 -21.02 5.16 6.27
C ARG A 75 -21.02 3.63 6.30
N GLY A 76 -21.97 3.02 5.58
CA GLY A 76 -22.03 1.57 5.46
C GLY A 76 -20.82 1.00 4.71
N LEU A 77 -20.40 1.69 3.65
CA LEU A 77 -19.24 1.29 2.84
C LEU A 77 -17.92 1.39 3.63
N VAL A 78 -17.68 2.50 4.32
CA VAL A 78 -16.51 2.71 5.18
C VAL A 78 -16.50 1.69 6.31
N THR A 79 -17.64 1.42 6.95
CA THR A 79 -17.75 0.36 7.96
C THR A 79 -17.42 -1.02 7.38
N ALA A 80 -17.88 -1.32 6.18
CA ALA A 80 -17.59 -2.59 5.52
C ALA A 80 -16.11 -2.73 5.14
N GLN A 81 -15.47 -1.64 4.72
CA GLN A 81 -14.02 -1.60 4.44
C GLN A 81 -13.21 -1.76 5.73
N LEU A 82 -13.61 -1.11 6.81
CA LEU A 82 -12.99 -1.25 8.14
C LEU A 82 -13.04 -2.71 8.60
N ASN A 83 -14.21 -3.34 8.52
CA ASN A 83 -14.39 -4.75 8.91
C ASN A 83 -13.53 -5.71 8.08
N LYS A 84 -13.21 -5.34 6.83
CA LYS A 84 -12.36 -6.13 5.95
C LYS A 84 -10.88 -5.74 6.02
N ARG A 85 -10.52 -4.67 6.75
CA ARG A 85 -9.17 -4.10 6.78
C ARG A 85 -8.63 -3.82 5.37
N VAL A 86 -9.43 -3.17 4.53
CA VAL A 86 -9.03 -2.82 3.14
C VAL A 86 -9.02 -1.31 2.92
N GLY A 87 -8.22 -0.85 1.94
CA GLY A 87 -8.15 0.57 1.59
C GLY A 87 -7.41 1.40 2.65
N PRO A 88 -7.97 2.51 3.16
CA PRO A 88 -7.30 3.32 4.19
C PRO A 88 -6.93 2.53 5.46
N PHE A 89 -7.63 1.43 5.71
CA PHE A 89 -7.47 0.59 6.90
C PHE A 89 -6.32 -0.44 6.80
N GLU A 90 -5.61 -0.50 5.67
CA GLU A 90 -4.38 -1.30 5.51
C GLU A 90 -3.12 -0.57 6.01
N CYS A 91 -3.24 0.74 6.25
CA CYS A 91 -2.15 1.58 6.72
C CYS A 91 -1.91 1.36 8.22
N ASP A 92 -0.72 1.73 8.71
CA ASP A 92 -0.37 1.57 10.14
C ASP A 92 -1.30 2.36 11.05
N ASP A 93 -1.70 3.54 10.59
CA ASP A 93 -2.65 4.42 11.25
C ASP A 93 -3.59 5.04 10.19
N PHE A 94 -4.82 5.32 10.60
CA PHE A 94 -5.80 5.93 9.72
C PHE A 94 -6.79 6.86 10.44
N GLU A 95 -7.37 7.80 9.69
CA GLU A 95 -8.43 8.69 10.17
C GLU A 95 -9.53 8.88 9.12
N ILE A 96 -10.79 8.88 9.57
CA ILE A 96 -11.95 9.11 8.72
C ILE A 96 -12.65 10.37 9.20
N PHE A 97 -12.82 11.34 8.30
CA PHE A 97 -13.53 12.58 8.57
C PHE A 97 -14.92 12.56 7.94
N SER A 98 -15.86 13.32 8.51
CA SER A 98 -17.12 13.68 7.86
C SER A 98 -17.44 15.15 8.13
N GLU A 99 -17.85 15.89 7.10
CA GLU A 99 -18.34 17.27 7.23
C GLU A 99 -19.75 17.35 7.82
#